data_AF-A0A099ZXT7-F1
#
_entry.id   AF-A0A099ZXT7-F1
#
_cell.length_a   1.000
_cell.length_b   1.000
_cell.length_c   1.000
_cell.angle_alpha   90.00
_cell.angle_beta   90.00
_cell.angle_gamma   90.00
#
_symmetry.space_group_name_H-M   'P 1'
#
loop_
_entity.id
_entity.type
_entity.pdbx_description
1 polymer ?
#
loop_
_entity_poly.entity_id
_entity_poly.type
_entity_poly.pdbx_seq_one_letter_code
_entity_poly.pdbx_strand_id
1 'polypeptide(L)'
;DACSGLQGFLIFHSFGGGTGSGFTSLLMERLSLDYGKKSKLEFAIYPAPQVSTAVVEPYNSILTTHTTLEHSDCAFMVDNEAIYDICRRNLDIERPTYTNLNRLISQIVSSITASLRFDGALNVDLTEFQTNLVPYPRIHFPLVTYAPIISSERAYHEQLSVAEITSSCFEPNNQMVKCDPRHGKYMACCMLYRGDVVPKDVNVAIAAIKTKRAIQFVDWCPTGFKVSV
;
A
#
# COMPACT_ATOMS: atom_id res chain seq x y z
N ASP A 1 1.33 -18.90 21.25
CA ASP A 1 1.60 -20.29 21.65
C ASP A 1 1.04 -21.34 20.70
N ALA A 2 -0.12 -21.12 20.06
CA ALA A 2 -0.70 -22.11 19.12
C ALA A 2 -0.01 -22.20 17.74
N CYS A 3 0.87 -21.25 17.38
CA CYS A 3 1.57 -21.24 16.09
C CYS A 3 3.01 -21.73 16.25
N SER A 4 3.45 -22.66 15.40
CA SER A 4 4.84 -23.15 15.36
C SER A 4 5.83 -22.13 14.76
N GLY A 5 5.35 -21.20 13.93
CA GLY A 5 6.18 -20.22 13.23
C GLY A 5 5.45 -18.91 12.96
N LEU A 6 5.23 -18.09 13.99
CA LEU A 6 4.68 -16.75 13.82
C LEU A 6 5.63 -15.87 12.99
N GLN A 7 5.16 -15.35 11.86
CA GLN A 7 5.94 -14.46 11.00
C GLN A 7 5.89 -13.00 11.50
N GLY A 8 4.71 -12.49 11.83
CA GLY A 8 4.53 -11.09 12.18
C GLY A 8 3.09 -10.73 12.55
N PHE A 9 2.85 -9.43 12.67
CA PHE A 9 1.56 -8.84 12.99
C PHE A 9 1.12 -7.91 11.87
N LEU A 10 -0.17 -7.97 11.52
CA LEU A 10 -0.84 -7.04 10.61
C LEU A 10 -1.81 -6.20 11.44
N ILE A 11 -1.59 -4.90 11.50
CA ILE A 11 -2.33 -3.99 12.37
C ILE A 11 -3.11 -3.00 11.50
N PHE A 12 -4.43 -3.04 11.62
CA PHE A 12 -5.34 -2.19 10.88
C PHE A 12 -5.87 -1.12 11.81
N HIS A 13 -5.58 0.15 11.52
CA HIS A 13 -5.99 1.25 12.38
C HIS A 13 -6.20 2.55 11.60
N SER A 14 -6.74 3.56 12.27
CA SER A 14 -6.90 4.90 11.71
C SER A 14 -6.07 5.90 12.51
N PHE A 15 -5.46 6.84 11.80
CA PHE A 15 -4.73 7.96 12.39
C PHE A 15 -5.68 8.98 13.05
N GLY A 16 -6.88 9.13 12.48
CA GLY A 16 -7.83 10.17 12.89
C GLY A 16 -8.58 9.90 14.20
N GLY A 17 -8.91 8.64 14.50
CA GLY A 17 -9.69 8.27 15.69
C GLY A 17 -8.86 8.15 16.97
N GLY A 18 -9.42 8.48 18.13
CA GLY A 18 -8.69 8.42 19.41
C GLY A 18 -8.27 6.99 19.80
N THR A 19 -9.12 5.98 19.57
CA THR A 19 -8.76 4.57 19.80
C THR A 19 -7.77 4.08 18.74
N GLY A 20 -8.03 4.35 17.47
CA GLY A 20 -7.16 3.91 16.36
C GLY A 20 -5.75 4.48 16.42
N SER A 21 -5.57 5.67 17.00
CA SER A 21 -4.27 6.28 17.23
C SER A 21 -3.69 5.85 18.59
N GLY A 22 -4.33 6.23 19.69
CA GLY A 22 -3.78 6.08 21.04
C GLY A 22 -3.62 4.64 21.50
N PHE A 23 -4.64 3.80 21.31
CA PHE A 23 -4.56 2.39 21.72
C PHE A 23 -3.56 1.62 20.85
N THR A 24 -3.54 1.86 19.53
CA THR A 24 -2.57 1.24 18.62
C THR A 24 -1.14 1.58 19.01
N SER A 25 -0.89 2.83 19.40
CA SER A 25 0.44 3.27 19.85
C SER A 25 0.91 2.48 21.07
N LEU A 26 0.04 2.32 22.07
CA LEU A 26 0.32 1.50 23.25
C LEU A 26 0.49 0.02 22.90
N LEU A 27 -0.34 -0.51 22.00
CA LEU A 27 -0.26 -1.89 21.54
C LEU A 27 1.07 -2.16 20.85
N MET A 28 1.53 -1.25 19.99
CA MET A 28 2.79 -1.35 19.26
C MET A 28 4.01 -1.35 20.17
N GLU A 29 3.99 -0.52 21.22
CA GLU A 29 5.01 -0.52 22.26
C GLU A 29 5.09 -1.90 22.94
N ARG A 30 3.94 -2.45 23.36
CA ARG A 30 3.87 -3.75 24.03
C ARG A 30 4.27 -4.92 23.13
N LEU A 31 3.81 -4.91 21.88
CA LEU A 31 4.21 -5.93 20.90
C LEU A 31 5.70 -5.88 20.60
N SER A 32 6.32 -4.69 20.60
CA SER A 32 7.77 -4.56 20.39
C SER A 32 8.57 -5.08 21.58
N LEU A 33 8.06 -4.92 22.81
CA LEU A 33 8.68 -5.49 24.01
C LEU A 33 8.62 -7.02 24.03
N ASP A 34 7.44 -7.59 23.76
CA ASP A 34 7.22 -9.04 23.87
C ASP A 34 7.70 -9.81 22.61
N TYR A 35 7.59 -9.19 21.44
CA TYR A 35 7.83 -9.82 20.12
C TYR A 35 8.75 -8.98 19.21
N GLY A 36 9.80 -8.36 19.76
CA GLY A 36 10.67 -7.43 19.03
C GLY A 36 11.30 -7.95 17.73
N LYS A 37 11.51 -9.27 17.58
CA LYS A 37 12.05 -9.88 16.35
C LYS A 37 11.00 -10.15 15.25
N LYS A 38 9.72 -9.94 15.53
CA LYS A 38 8.61 -10.22 14.60
C LYS A 38 8.26 -8.97 13.82
N SER A 39 8.02 -9.12 12.52
CA SER A 39 7.64 -8.00 11.65
C SER A 39 6.27 -7.45 12.04
N LYS A 40 6.13 -6.14 12.08
CA LYS A 40 4.90 -5.42 12.39
C LYS A 40 4.57 -4.50 11.22
N LEU A 41 3.52 -4.86 10.50
CA LEU A 41 3.06 -4.11 9.34
C LEU A 41 1.74 -3.42 9.67
N GLU A 42 1.66 -2.14 9.35
CA GLU A 42 0.48 -1.32 9.59
C GLU A 42 -0.25 -1.04 8.28
N PHE A 43 -1.58 -1.13 8.34
CA PHE A 43 -2.48 -0.57 7.34
C PHE A 43 -3.20 0.59 8.00
N ALA A 44 -2.70 1.79 7.70
CA ALA A 44 -3.06 2.98 8.43
C ALA A 44 -3.90 3.91 7.55
N ILE A 45 -5.14 4.14 7.97
CA ILE A 45 -6.04 5.08 7.31
C ILE A 45 -5.64 6.49 7.70
N TYR A 46 -5.06 7.21 6.74
CA TYR A 46 -4.63 8.60 6.87
C TYR A 46 -5.85 9.53 6.77
N PRO A 47 -5.96 10.54 7.63
CA PRO A 47 -7.07 11.49 7.56
C PRO A 47 -6.97 12.33 6.30
N ALA A 48 -8.12 12.64 5.71
CA ALA A 48 -8.20 13.50 4.54
C ALA A 48 -8.76 14.87 4.92
N PRO A 49 -8.18 15.98 4.45
CA PRO A 49 -8.63 17.31 4.81
C PRO A 49 -10.08 17.60 4.36
N GLN A 50 -10.55 17.01 3.26
CA GLN A 50 -11.91 17.24 2.76
C GLN A 50 -12.96 16.29 3.36
N VAL A 51 -12.54 15.15 3.91
CA VAL A 51 -13.41 14.09 4.44
C VAL A 51 -13.21 13.92 5.95
N SER A 52 -12.62 14.92 6.61
CA SER A 52 -12.32 14.89 8.04
C SER A 52 -13.61 14.84 8.85
N THR A 53 -13.71 13.85 9.73
CA THR A 53 -14.88 13.63 10.60
C THR A 53 -14.68 14.25 11.98
N ALA A 54 -13.43 14.52 12.37
CA ALA A 54 -13.09 15.13 13.63
C ALA A 54 -12.02 16.23 13.49
N VAL A 55 -12.26 17.38 14.13
CA VAL A 55 -11.35 18.54 14.09
C VAL A 55 -9.98 18.25 14.72
N VAL A 56 -9.90 17.21 15.56
CA VAL A 56 -8.68 16.80 16.28
C VAL A 56 -7.87 15.73 15.55
N GLU A 57 -8.26 15.33 14.33
CA GLU A 57 -7.52 14.35 13.53
C GLU A 57 -6.03 14.71 13.34
N PRO A 58 -5.64 15.99 13.11
CA PRO A 58 -4.22 16.35 13.00
C PRO A 58 -3.42 16.06 14.27
N TYR A 59 -4.00 16.32 15.46
CA TYR A 59 -3.33 16.06 16.74
C TYR A 59 -3.12 14.55 16.94
N ASN A 60 -4.18 13.77 16.72
CA ASN A 60 -4.12 12.31 16.86
C ASN A 60 -3.07 11.73 15.91
N SER A 61 -3.08 12.17 14.65
CA SER A 61 -2.17 11.67 13.62
C SER A 61 -0.71 11.91 13.98
N ILE A 62 -0.35 13.14 14.39
CA ILE A 62 1.03 13.46 14.78
C ILE A 62 1.46 12.64 15.99
N LEU A 63 0.61 12.56 17.02
CA LEU A 63 0.95 11.85 18.25
C LEU A 63 1.16 10.36 18.01
N THR A 64 0.27 9.70 17.25
CA THR A 64 0.44 8.27 16.97
C THR A 64 1.61 8.01 16.03
N THR A 65 1.83 8.83 14.99
CA THR A 65 3.01 8.68 14.12
C THR A 65 4.29 8.83 14.93
N HIS A 66 4.35 9.76 15.89
CA HIS A 66 5.53 9.93 16.73
C HIS A 66 5.87 8.66 17.52
N THR A 67 4.85 8.05 18.14
CA THR A 67 5.04 6.85 18.98
C THR A 67 5.22 5.57 18.15
N THR A 68 4.55 5.42 17.01
CA THR A 68 4.66 4.20 16.20
C THR A 68 5.90 4.18 15.31
N LEU A 69 6.55 5.34 15.07
CA LEU A 69 7.74 5.44 14.21
C LEU A 69 8.89 4.51 14.60
N GLU A 70 9.07 4.25 15.90
CA GLU A 70 10.15 3.39 16.40
C GLU A 70 9.74 1.91 16.50
N HIS A 71 8.45 1.63 16.34
CA HIS A 71 7.86 0.32 16.56
C HIS A 71 7.30 -0.32 15.30
N SER A 72 6.97 0.45 14.25
CA SER A 72 6.46 -0.06 12.97
C SER A 72 7.61 -0.41 12.03
N ASP A 73 7.54 -1.59 11.41
CA ASP A 73 8.53 -2.00 10.43
C ASP A 73 8.19 -1.45 9.04
N CYS A 74 6.91 -1.34 8.72
CA CYS A 74 6.40 -0.72 7.49
C CYS A 74 4.90 -0.39 7.62
N ALA A 75 4.54 0.85 7.27
CA ALA A 75 3.20 1.39 7.41
C ALA A 75 2.61 1.77 6.04
N PHE A 76 1.71 0.93 5.54
CA PHE A 76 0.98 1.17 4.30
C PHE A 76 -0.08 2.25 4.54
N MET A 77 0.17 3.41 3.94
CA MET A 77 -0.70 4.58 4.05
C MET A 77 -1.86 4.47 3.08
N VAL A 78 -3.07 4.75 3.56
CA VAL A 78 -4.29 4.74 2.77
C VAL A 78 -5.12 5.98 3.09
N ASP A 79 -5.42 6.79 2.09
CA ASP A 79 -6.17 8.03 2.20
C ASP A 79 -7.64 7.82 1.75
N ASN A 80 -8.57 8.21 2.61
CA ASN A 80 -10.00 8.11 2.32
C ASN A 80 -10.41 8.97 1.12
N GLU A 81 -9.82 10.15 0.93
CA GLU A 81 -10.18 11.05 -0.18
C GLU A 81 -9.70 10.48 -1.52
N ALA A 82 -8.48 9.92 -1.55
CA ALA A 82 -7.96 9.27 -2.74
C ALA A 82 -8.82 8.07 -3.16
N ILE A 83 -9.21 7.22 -2.22
CA ILE A 83 -10.10 6.09 -2.51
C ILE A 83 -11.49 6.57 -2.96
N TYR A 84 -12.03 7.61 -2.32
CA TYR A 84 -13.31 8.18 -2.69
C TYR A 84 -13.30 8.67 -4.15
N ASP A 85 -12.24 9.39 -4.54
CA ASP A 85 -12.03 9.87 -5.90
C ASP A 85 -11.93 8.70 -6.91
N ILE A 86 -11.21 7.63 -6.55
CA ILE A 86 -11.09 6.42 -7.37
C ILE A 86 -12.44 5.72 -7.54
N CYS A 87 -13.20 5.51 -6.46
CA CYS A 87 -14.52 4.87 -6.53
C CYS A 87 -15.49 5.68 -7.41
N ARG A 88 -15.45 7.00 -7.32
CA ARG A 88 -16.33 7.86 -8.10
C ARG A 88 -15.97 7.88 -9.59
N ARG A 89 -14.67 7.90 -9.91
CA ARG A 89 -14.17 8.04 -11.29
C ARG A 89 -14.10 6.73 -12.04
N ASN A 90 -13.65 5.66 -11.38
CA ASN A 90 -13.33 4.40 -12.05
C ASN A 90 -14.45 3.36 -11.94
N LEU A 91 -15.25 3.43 -10.86
CA LEU A 91 -16.36 2.50 -10.61
C LEU A 91 -17.74 3.13 -10.88
N ASP A 92 -17.79 4.39 -11.31
CA ASP A 92 -19.01 5.14 -11.61
C ASP A 92 -19.99 5.23 -10.43
N ILE A 93 -19.47 5.19 -9.19
CA ILE A 93 -20.28 5.28 -7.96
C ILE A 93 -20.40 6.75 -7.57
N GLU A 94 -21.58 7.37 -7.76
CA GLU A 94 -21.78 8.80 -7.49
C GLU A 94 -21.53 9.18 -6.02
N ARG A 95 -21.95 8.32 -5.07
CA ARG A 95 -21.78 8.51 -3.62
C ARG A 95 -21.20 7.26 -2.97
N PRO A 96 -19.87 7.07 -3.01
CA PRO A 96 -19.21 5.95 -2.35
C PRO A 96 -19.50 5.92 -0.85
N THR A 97 -19.87 4.75 -0.33
CA THR A 97 -20.04 4.49 1.10
C THR A 97 -18.79 3.83 1.68
N TYR A 98 -18.62 3.83 3.01
CA TYR A 98 -17.51 3.10 3.64
C TYR A 98 -17.45 1.62 3.27
N THR A 99 -18.59 0.99 2.94
CA THR A 99 -18.59 -0.38 2.41
C THR A 99 -17.89 -0.49 1.07
N ASN A 100 -18.03 0.51 0.19
CA ASN A 100 -17.32 0.54 -1.10
C ASN A 100 -15.82 0.75 -0.89
N LEU A 101 -15.45 1.72 -0.04
CA LEU A 101 -14.05 2.01 0.32
C LEU A 101 -13.37 0.77 0.91
N ASN A 102 -14.01 0.13 1.89
CA ASN A 102 -13.48 -1.06 2.57
C ASN A 102 -13.34 -2.25 1.62
N ARG A 103 -14.21 -2.39 0.61
CA ARG A 103 -14.04 -3.42 -0.42
C ARG A 103 -12.77 -3.19 -1.22
N LEU A 104 -12.46 -1.95 -1.61
CA LEU A 104 -11.22 -1.66 -2.31
C LEU A 104 -9.98 -1.92 -1.45
N ILE A 105 -10.00 -1.44 -0.19
CA ILE A 105 -8.93 -1.69 0.77
C ILE A 105 -8.73 -3.20 0.98
N SER A 106 -9.81 -3.96 1.09
CA SER A 106 -9.72 -5.42 1.26
C SER A 106 -9.03 -6.12 0.09
N GLN A 107 -9.19 -5.64 -1.15
CA GLN A 107 -8.51 -6.21 -2.32
C GLN A 107 -7.00 -5.96 -2.29
N ILE A 108 -6.60 -4.76 -1.84
CA ILE A 108 -5.19 -4.40 -1.62
C ILE A 108 -4.58 -5.32 -0.58
N VAL A 109 -5.22 -5.41 0.59
CA VAL A 109 -4.74 -6.25 1.71
C VAL A 109 -4.67 -7.70 1.29
N SER A 110 -5.67 -8.20 0.55
CA SER A 110 -5.64 -9.54 -0.01
C SER A 110 -4.47 -9.75 -0.97
N SER A 111 -4.06 -8.73 -1.72
CA SER A 111 -2.99 -8.83 -2.71
C SER A 111 -1.61 -8.78 -2.07
N ILE A 112 -1.43 -7.94 -1.05
CA ILE A 112 -0.18 -7.89 -0.25
C ILE A 112 0.02 -9.20 0.52
N THR A 113 -1.05 -9.79 1.06
CA THR A 113 -0.99 -11.06 1.80
C THR A 113 -1.15 -12.30 0.91
N ALA A 114 -1.21 -12.15 -0.42
CA ALA A 114 -1.43 -13.28 -1.32
C ALA A 114 -0.23 -14.24 -1.33
N SER A 115 0.99 -13.70 -1.35
CA SER A 115 2.25 -14.45 -1.37
C SER A 115 2.46 -15.33 -0.12
N LEU A 116 1.79 -15.01 0.99
CA LEU A 116 1.85 -15.80 2.22
C LEU A 116 0.85 -16.96 2.23
N ARG A 117 -0.18 -16.89 1.38
CA ARG A 117 -1.35 -17.79 1.39
C ARG A 117 -1.36 -18.74 0.21
N PHE A 118 -0.76 -18.35 -0.90
CA PHE A 118 -0.72 -19.10 -2.13
C PHE A 118 0.71 -19.25 -2.61
N ASP A 119 0.96 -20.36 -3.30
CA ASP A 119 2.21 -20.56 -3.99
C ASP A 119 2.23 -19.71 -5.28
N GLY A 120 3.41 -19.21 -5.62
CA GLY A 120 3.64 -18.25 -6.70
C GLY A 120 5.02 -18.48 -7.29
N ALA A 121 5.22 -18.02 -8.52
CA ALA A 121 6.50 -18.19 -9.21
C ALA A 121 7.60 -17.36 -8.55
N LEU A 122 7.22 -16.22 -7.94
CA LEU A 122 8.10 -15.32 -7.20
C LEU A 122 7.38 -14.83 -5.94
N ASN A 123 7.53 -15.55 -4.83
CA ASN A 123 6.92 -15.19 -3.55
C ASN A 123 7.72 -14.11 -2.82
N VAL A 124 6.99 -13.24 -2.10
CA VAL A 124 7.55 -12.18 -1.24
C VAL A 124 7.01 -12.37 0.17
N ASP A 125 7.90 -12.57 1.13
CA ASP A 125 7.55 -12.72 2.54
C ASP A 125 7.33 -11.37 3.25
N LEU A 126 6.74 -11.39 4.45
CA LEU A 126 6.53 -10.18 5.26
C LEU A 126 7.83 -9.43 5.55
N THR A 127 8.90 -10.17 5.85
CA THR A 127 10.24 -9.62 6.10
C THR A 127 10.83 -8.98 4.84
N GLU A 128 10.46 -9.49 3.66
CA GLU A 128 10.92 -8.93 2.38
C GLU A 128 10.28 -7.57 2.07
N PHE A 129 9.09 -7.27 2.57
CA PHE A 129 8.54 -5.92 2.42
C PHE A 129 9.41 -4.89 3.13
N GLN A 130 9.87 -5.18 4.36
CA GLN A 130 10.77 -4.30 5.09
C GLN A 130 12.10 -4.15 4.35
N THR A 131 12.76 -5.25 3.99
CA THR A 131 14.09 -5.17 3.36
C THR A 131 14.09 -4.52 1.99
N ASN A 132 13.00 -4.67 1.21
CA ASN A 132 12.93 -4.14 -0.15
C ASN A 132 12.35 -2.72 -0.23
N LEU A 133 11.46 -2.32 0.69
CA LEU A 133 10.78 -1.00 0.62
C LEU A 133 11.31 0.03 1.61
N VAL A 134 12.04 -0.39 2.66
CA VAL A 134 12.47 0.49 3.75
C VAL A 134 13.99 0.67 3.70
N PRO A 135 14.51 1.67 2.96
CA PRO A 135 15.95 1.91 2.86
C PRO A 135 16.55 2.45 4.17
N TYR A 136 15.75 3.18 4.95
CA TYR A 136 16.15 3.75 6.23
C TYR A 136 15.06 3.50 7.27
N PRO A 137 15.42 3.19 8.53
CA PRO A 137 14.44 2.81 9.56
C PRO A 137 13.29 3.81 9.77
N ARG A 138 13.53 5.11 9.58
CA ARG A 138 12.51 6.16 9.74
C ARG A 138 11.66 6.42 8.49
N ILE A 139 12.02 5.84 7.35
CA ILE A 139 11.36 6.05 6.04
C ILE A 139 10.68 4.74 5.65
N HIS A 140 9.59 4.43 6.35
CA HIS A 140 8.86 3.16 6.21
C HIS A 140 7.37 3.36 5.85
N PHE A 141 7.05 4.43 5.14
CA PHE A 141 5.69 4.78 4.72
C PHE A 141 5.52 4.62 3.20
N PRO A 142 5.42 3.39 2.66
CA PRO A 142 5.20 3.20 1.23
C PRO A 142 3.80 3.69 0.81
N LEU A 143 3.75 4.24 -0.40
CA LEU A 143 2.51 4.52 -1.10
C LEU A 143 1.95 3.22 -1.69
N VAL A 144 0.63 3.07 -1.64
CA VAL A 144 -0.06 1.91 -2.21
C VAL A 144 -0.84 2.33 -3.45
N THR A 145 -0.76 1.50 -4.48
CA THR A 145 -1.56 1.63 -5.70
C THR A 145 -2.10 0.26 -6.08
N TYR A 146 -3.31 0.22 -6.65
CA TYR A 146 -3.92 -1.00 -7.16
C TYR A 146 -4.48 -0.78 -8.56
N ALA A 147 -4.25 -1.75 -9.44
CA ALA A 147 -4.81 -1.78 -10.78
C ALA A 147 -5.04 -3.25 -11.21
N PRO A 148 -6.07 -3.51 -12.03
CA PRO A 148 -7.05 -2.54 -12.53
C PRO A 148 -8.18 -2.26 -11.52
N ILE A 149 -8.74 -1.05 -11.60
CA ILE A 149 -9.98 -0.67 -10.91
C ILE A 149 -10.94 -0.20 -12.00
N ILE A 150 -11.90 -1.04 -12.33
CA ILE A 150 -12.87 -0.82 -13.41
C ILE A 150 -14.26 -1.28 -12.97
N SER A 151 -15.31 -0.62 -13.46
CA SER A 151 -16.69 -1.02 -13.22
C SER A 151 -17.02 -2.34 -13.93
N SER A 152 -18.03 -3.06 -13.43
CA SER A 152 -18.45 -4.34 -14.01
C SER A 152 -18.90 -4.22 -15.47
N GLU A 153 -19.49 -3.08 -15.85
CA GLU A 153 -19.93 -2.83 -17.22
C GLU A 153 -18.73 -2.73 -18.19
N ARG A 154 -17.67 -2.02 -17.78
CA ARG A 154 -16.46 -1.84 -18.60
C ARG A 154 -15.60 -3.11 -18.68
N ALA A 155 -15.62 -3.93 -17.63
CA ALA A 155 -14.86 -5.18 -17.57
C ALA A 155 -15.21 -6.19 -18.68
N TYR A 156 -16.42 -6.16 -19.22
CA TYR A 156 -16.81 -7.04 -20.34
C TYR A 156 -16.29 -6.58 -21.71
N HIS A 157 -15.89 -5.32 -21.83
CA HIS A 157 -15.50 -4.72 -23.11
C HIS A 157 -13.99 -4.46 -23.24
N GLU A 158 -13.26 -4.44 -22.12
CA GLU A 158 -11.83 -4.13 -22.08
C GLU A 158 -11.02 -5.37 -21.66
N GLN A 159 -10.10 -5.83 -22.53
CA GLN A 159 -9.02 -6.72 -22.13
C GLN A 159 -7.80 -5.89 -21.81
N LEU A 160 -7.31 -5.97 -20.57
CA LEU A 160 -6.16 -5.20 -20.13
C LEU A 160 -4.90 -6.07 -20.18
N SER A 161 -3.90 -5.59 -20.91
CA SER A 161 -2.57 -6.21 -20.94
C SER A 161 -1.77 -5.89 -19.69
N VAL A 162 -0.74 -6.71 -19.41
CA VAL A 162 0.21 -6.47 -18.31
C VAL A 162 0.81 -5.07 -18.41
N ALA A 163 1.19 -4.61 -19.61
CA ALA A 163 1.79 -3.29 -19.80
C ALA A 163 0.85 -2.12 -19.44
N GLU A 164 -0.45 -2.27 -19.72
CA GLU A 164 -1.47 -1.25 -19.42
C GLU A 164 -1.76 -1.17 -17.93
N ILE A 165 -1.93 -2.31 -17.26
CA ILE A 165 -2.15 -2.33 -15.80
C ILE A 165 -0.90 -1.84 -15.05
N THR A 166 0.31 -2.22 -15.51
CA THR A 166 1.57 -1.72 -14.94
C THR A 166 1.67 -0.21 -15.10
N SER A 167 1.35 0.33 -16.27
CA SER A 167 1.35 1.79 -16.49
C SER A 167 0.32 2.49 -15.61
N SER A 168 -0.86 1.90 -15.46
CA SER A 168 -1.94 2.44 -14.62
C SER A 168 -1.52 2.58 -13.16
N CYS A 169 -0.61 1.73 -12.64
CA CYS A 169 -0.10 1.86 -11.27
C CYS A 169 0.75 3.12 -11.03
N PHE A 170 1.31 3.71 -12.08
CA PHE A 170 2.13 4.93 -11.98
C PHE A 170 1.35 6.20 -12.33
N GLU A 171 0.07 6.08 -12.69
CA GLU A 171 -0.79 7.23 -12.89
C GLU A 171 -1.20 7.81 -11.51
N PRO A 172 -0.99 9.12 -11.26
CA PRO A 172 -1.30 9.74 -9.97
C PRO A 172 -2.75 9.52 -9.52
N ASN A 173 -3.65 9.38 -10.49
CA ASN A 173 -5.07 9.19 -10.30
C ASN A 173 -5.48 7.85 -9.70
N ASN A 174 -4.60 6.85 -9.71
CA ASN A 174 -4.86 5.52 -9.16
C ASN A 174 -4.16 5.28 -7.81
N GLN A 175 -3.42 6.27 -7.30
CA GLN A 175 -2.73 6.16 -6.02
C GLN A 175 -3.71 6.24 -4.87
N MET A 176 -3.50 5.42 -3.84
CA MET A 176 -4.37 5.37 -2.65
C MET A 176 -4.05 6.46 -1.63
N VAL A 177 -3.12 7.36 -1.93
CA VAL A 177 -2.76 8.52 -1.10
C VAL A 177 -2.73 9.74 -2.00
N LYS A 178 -3.32 10.85 -1.56
CA LYS A 178 -3.36 12.08 -2.34
C LYS A 178 -2.02 12.80 -2.28
N CYS A 179 -1.11 12.39 -3.15
CA CYS A 179 0.17 13.05 -3.38
C CYS A 179 0.51 13.05 -4.87
N ASP A 180 1.28 14.05 -5.32
CA ASP A 180 1.82 14.03 -6.68
C ASP A 180 3.22 13.39 -6.67
N PRO A 181 3.37 12.15 -7.18
CA PRO A 181 4.66 11.46 -7.17
C PRO A 181 5.71 12.16 -8.06
N ARG A 182 5.29 13.03 -8.99
CA ARG A 182 6.19 13.74 -9.91
C ARG A 182 6.98 14.85 -9.23
N HIS A 183 6.52 15.30 -8.05
CA HIS A 183 7.27 16.23 -7.21
C HIS A 183 8.31 15.53 -6.33
N GLY A 184 8.38 14.20 -6.36
CA GLY A 184 9.31 13.39 -5.58
C GLY A 184 10.16 12.47 -6.45
N LYS A 185 10.84 11.54 -5.77
CA LYS A 185 11.58 10.43 -6.40
C LYS A 185 11.23 9.13 -5.72
N TYR A 186 11.11 8.06 -6.49
CA TYR A 186 10.90 6.72 -5.97
C TYR A 186 12.22 6.17 -5.40
N MET A 187 12.17 5.73 -4.14
CA MET A 187 13.31 5.06 -3.50
C MET A 187 13.31 3.56 -3.83
N ALA A 188 12.13 2.94 -3.73
CA ALA A 188 11.90 1.54 -4.07
C ALA A 188 10.45 1.38 -4.54
N CYS A 189 10.19 0.32 -5.30
CA CYS A 189 8.88 -0.04 -5.81
C CYS A 189 8.74 -1.57 -5.78
N CYS A 190 7.63 -2.07 -5.26
CA CYS A 190 7.28 -3.48 -5.29
C CYS A 190 6.03 -3.66 -6.14
N MET A 191 6.11 -4.53 -7.14
CA MET A 191 5.01 -4.87 -8.04
C MET A 191 4.55 -6.30 -7.75
N LEU A 192 3.32 -6.43 -7.23
CA LEU A 192 2.70 -7.71 -6.88
C LEU A 192 1.66 -8.06 -7.95
N TYR A 193 2.05 -8.84 -8.95
CA TYR A 193 1.15 -9.31 -9.99
C TYR A 193 0.37 -10.54 -9.50
N ARG A 194 -0.86 -10.72 -9.99
CA ARG A 194 -1.70 -11.87 -9.68
C ARG A 194 -2.51 -12.26 -10.92
N GLY A 195 -2.66 -13.56 -11.15
CA GLY A 195 -3.44 -14.11 -12.26
C GLY A 195 -2.56 -14.67 -13.37
N ASP A 196 -3.10 -14.75 -14.59
CA ASP A 196 -2.38 -15.24 -15.77
C ASP A 196 -1.40 -14.19 -16.28
N VAL A 197 -0.21 -14.17 -15.68
CA VAL A 197 0.81 -13.15 -15.93
C VAL A 197 2.11 -13.83 -16.36
N VAL A 198 2.53 -13.55 -17.58
CA VAL A 198 3.78 -14.06 -18.13
C VAL A 198 4.97 -13.23 -17.61
N PRO A 199 5.99 -13.82 -16.94
CA PRO A 199 7.11 -13.06 -16.38
C PRO A 199 7.90 -12.23 -17.41
N LYS A 200 7.93 -12.69 -18.67
CA LYS A 200 8.55 -11.94 -19.78
C LYS A 200 7.85 -10.60 -20.01
N ASP A 201 6.52 -10.58 -20.01
CA ASP A 201 5.74 -9.38 -20.28
C ASP A 201 5.84 -8.37 -19.13
N VAL A 202 5.95 -8.87 -17.89
CA VAL A 202 6.24 -8.04 -16.71
C VAL A 202 7.59 -7.31 -16.86
N ASN A 203 8.64 -8.03 -17.27
CA ASN A 203 9.96 -7.43 -17.46
C ASN A 203 9.94 -6.36 -18.57
N VAL A 204 9.23 -6.60 -19.67
CA VAL A 204 9.05 -5.62 -20.76
C VAL A 204 8.28 -4.40 -20.26
N ALA A 205 7.19 -4.60 -19.50
CA ALA A 205 6.39 -3.52 -18.94
C ALA A 205 7.23 -2.64 -17.99
N ILE A 206 8.00 -3.25 -17.08
CA ILE A 206 8.87 -2.51 -16.15
C ILE A 206 9.98 -1.77 -16.89
N ALA A 207 10.57 -2.37 -17.92
CA ALA A 207 11.55 -1.69 -18.76
C ALA A 207 10.95 -0.44 -19.43
N ALA A 208 9.71 -0.52 -19.92
CA ALA A 208 9.00 0.62 -20.48
C ALA A 208 8.67 1.71 -19.43
N ILE A 209 8.38 1.33 -18.18
CA ILE A 209 8.18 2.30 -17.09
C ILE A 209 9.47 3.07 -16.78
N LYS A 210 10.62 2.40 -16.75
CA LYS A 210 11.92 3.02 -16.45
C LYS A 210 12.35 4.07 -17.49
N THR A 211 11.85 4.03 -18.71
CA THR A 211 12.17 5.01 -19.75
C THR A 211 11.30 6.27 -19.68
N LYS A 212 10.19 6.25 -18.93
CA LYS A 212 9.29 7.41 -18.79
C LYS A 212 9.92 8.49 -17.90
N ARG A 213 10.14 9.69 -18.47
CA ARG A 213 10.74 10.84 -17.77
C ARG A 213 9.96 11.32 -16.54
N ALA A 214 8.65 11.07 -16.50
CA ALA A 214 7.79 11.44 -15.37
C ALA A 214 8.02 10.56 -14.12
N ILE A 215 8.69 9.42 -14.27
CA ILE A 215 8.94 8.46 -13.19
C ILE A 215 10.42 8.48 -12.89
N GLN A 216 10.79 9.17 -11.81
CA GLN A 216 12.18 9.36 -11.42
C GLN A 216 12.50 8.54 -10.19
N PHE A 217 13.53 7.71 -10.29
CA PHE A 217 14.09 6.99 -9.15
C PHE A 217 15.26 7.77 -8.55
N VAL A 218 15.59 7.46 -7.30
CA VAL A 218 16.83 7.92 -6.66
C VAL A 218 18.05 7.32 -7.38
N ASP A 219 19.16 8.06 -7.36
CA ASP A 219 20.41 7.71 -8.05
C ASP A 219 21.16 6.55 -7.38
N TRP A 220 21.08 6.44 -6.05
CA TRP A 220 21.75 5.41 -5.26
C TRP A 220 21.04 4.05 -5.25
N CYS A 221 19.83 3.92 -5.82
CA CYS A 221 19.10 2.66 -5.91
C CYS A 221 18.87 2.24 -7.38
N PRO A 222 19.86 1.60 -8.04
CA PRO A 222 19.75 1.22 -9.45
C PRO A 222 18.74 0.08 -9.69
N THR A 223 18.48 -0.76 -8.68
CA THR A 223 17.50 -1.86 -8.72
C THR A 223 16.24 -1.50 -7.94
N GLY A 224 15.56 -0.42 -8.35
CA GLY A 224 14.38 0.10 -7.63
C GLY A 224 13.08 -0.71 -7.77
N PHE A 225 13.08 -1.86 -8.45
CA PHE A 225 11.87 -2.68 -8.66
C PHE A 225 12.06 -4.09 -8.12
N LYS A 226 11.16 -4.50 -7.22
CA LYS A 226 10.95 -5.88 -6.80
C LYS A 226 9.66 -6.40 -7.43
N VAL A 227 9.69 -7.63 -7.94
CA VAL A 227 8.56 -8.25 -8.66
C VAL A 227 8.15 -9.53 -7.93
N SER A 228 6.84 -9.71 -7.80
CA SER A 228 6.19 -10.95 -7.36
C SER A 228 5.10 -11.32 -8.37
N VAL A 229 4.97 -12.62 -8.66
CA VAL A 229 3.97 -13.20 -9.59
C VAL A 229 3.42 -14.48 -8.98
#